data_AF-A0A832WGB3-F1
#
_entry.id   AF-A0A832WGB3-F1
#
_cell.length_a   1.000
_cell.length_b   1.000
_cell.length_c   1.000
_cell.angle_alpha   90.00
_cell.angle_beta   90.00
_cell.angle_gamma   90.00
#
_symmetry.space_group_name_H-M   'P 1'
#
loop_
_entity.id
_entity.type
_entity.pdbx_description
1 polymer ?
#
loop_
_entity_poly.entity_id
_entity_poly.type
_entity_poly.pdbx_seq_one_letter_code
_entity_poly.pdbx_strand_id
1 'polypeptide(L)'
;MNRLELADAYELMKKGVVFGFLVLILGVLFGMGAIFSPVGFAVWLAALGLATVYPQYLIWRSFKIIHRNFQHSEYKYATYLLFFGMVAVPIVMTGAAVYILSLIASQTAAPPPGGDPALQLLLTFVGWLLGLVYAVFWYKVWSALEEDSGESLFAGVAWVGVLSAFLSFWPLVSGILGIVFLILLYFASDRAEKSLERLYLSNQCGADKAQATQ
;
A
#
# COMPACT_ATOMS: atom_id res chain seq x y z
N MET A 1 18.41 10.01 -16.58
CA MET A 1 17.53 10.02 -15.39
C MET A 1 16.98 11.43 -15.19
N ASN A 2 15.67 11.63 -15.24
CA ASN A 2 15.04 12.94 -15.04
C ASN A 2 14.74 13.13 -13.54
N ARG A 3 15.58 13.93 -12.86
CA ARG A 3 15.52 14.08 -11.39
C ARG A 3 14.22 14.72 -10.91
N LEU A 4 13.65 15.65 -11.69
CA LEU A 4 12.39 16.30 -11.36
C LEU A 4 11.22 15.30 -11.40
N GLU A 5 11.17 14.45 -12.43
CA GLU A 5 10.15 13.41 -12.51
C GLU A 5 10.25 12.38 -11.39
N LEU A 6 11.47 12.07 -10.92
CA LEU A 6 11.65 11.20 -9.77
C LEU A 6 11.17 11.85 -8.47
N ALA A 7 11.45 13.15 -8.28
CA ALA A 7 10.90 13.91 -7.15
C ALA A 7 9.36 13.88 -7.15
N ASP A 8 8.73 14.13 -8.32
CA ASP A 8 7.28 14.01 -8.49
C ASP A 8 6.77 12.60 -8.15
N ALA A 9 7.55 11.55 -8.47
CA ALA A 9 7.19 10.18 -8.13
C ALA A 9 7.16 9.96 -6.60
N TYR A 10 8.15 10.45 -5.86
CA TYR A 10 8.15 10.36 -4.39
C TYR A 10 7.06 11.24 -3.76
N GLU A 11 6.78 12.40 -4.34
CA GLU A 11 5.67 13.25 -3.91
C GLU A 11 4.31 12.53 -4.08
N LEU A 12 4.11 11.85 -5.21
CA LEU A 12 2.93 11.00 -5.45
C LEU A 12 2.84 9.85 -4.45
N MET A 13 3.95 9.20 -4.11
CA MET A 13 4.00 8.15 -3.09
C MET A 13 3.58 8.70 -1.73
N LYS A 14 4.14 9.84 -1.32
CA LYS A 14 3.80 10.57 -0.09
C LYS A 14 2.31 10.91 -0.02
N LYS A 15 1.76 11.51 -1.08
CA LYS A 15 0.31 11.79 -1.19
C LYS A 15 -0.51 10.50 -1.06
N GLY A 16 -0.10 9.44 -1.75
CA GLY A 16 -0.73 8.12 -1.65
C GLY A 16 -0.79 7.60 -0.21
N VAL A 17 0.30 7.71 0.55
CA VAL A 17 0.34 7.35 1.97
C VAL A 17 -0.60 8.21 2.81
N VAL A 18 -0.61 9.53 2.62
CA VAL A 18 -1.50 10.45 3.36
C VAL A 18 -2.97 10.13 3.10
N PHE A 19 -3.37 9.98 1.83
CA PHE A 19 -4.74 9.59 1.49
C PHE A 19 -5.09 8.20 2.02
N GLY A 20 -4.16 7.24 1.96
CA GLY A 20 -4.34 5.91 2.53
C GLY A 20 -4.58 5.95 4.04
N PHE A 21 -3.83 6.79 4.76
CA PHE A 21 -4.00 7.00 6.20
C PHE A 21 -5.34 7.67 6.53
N LEU A 22 -5.79 8.66 5.74
CA LEU A 22 -7.12 9.26 5.89
C LEU A 22 -8.24 8.24 5.66
N VAL A 23 -8.12 7.43 4.61
CA VAL A 23 -9.07 6.33 4.33
C VAL A 23 -9.10 5.34 5.48
N LEU A 24 -7.95 5.02 6.09
CA LEU A 24 -7.88 4.13 7.25
C LEU A 24 -8.58 4.72 8.47
N ILE A 25 -8.30 5.98 8.84
CA ILE A 25 -8.95 6.64 9.98
C ILE A 25 -10.46 6.73 9.78
N LEU A 26 -10.88 7.28 8.63
CA LEU A 26 -12.31 7.40 8.32
C LEU A 26 -12.96 6.03 8.23
N GLY A 27 -12.29 5.06 7.61
CA GLY A 27 -12.72 3.68 7.52
C GLY A 27 -12.99 3.07 8.89
N VAL A 28 -12.08 3.23 9.86
CA VAL A 28 -12.28 2.74 11.24
C VAL A 28 -13.47 3.46 11.91
N LEU A 29 -13.53 4.79 11.82
CA LEU A 29 -14.60 5.58 12.46
C LEU A 29 -15.99 5.23 11.92
N PHE A 30 -16.15 5.16 10.60
CA PHE A 30 -17.41 4.75 9.97
C PHE A 30 -17.71 3.27 10.22
N GLY A 31 -16.68 2.41 10.27
CA GLY A 31 -16.82 0.99 10.57
C GLY A 31 -17.41 0.75 11.96
N MET A 32 -16.94 1.48 12.97
CA MET A 32 -17.48 1.42 14.34
C MET A 32 -18.97 1.83 14.41
N GLY A 33 -19.45 2.71 13.53
CA GLY A 33 -20.88 3.01 13.44
C GLY A 33 -21.67 1.96 12.64
N ALA A 34 -21.02 1.37 11.64
CA ALA A 34 -21.64 0.43 10.71
C ALA A 34 -21.85 -0.98 11.31
N ILE A 35 -21.09 -1.39 12.34
CA ILE A 35 -21.23 -2.72 12.98
C ILE A 35 -22.61 -2.99 13.58
N PHE A 36 -23.39 -1.95 13.90
CA PHE A 36 -24.73 -2.10 14.48
C PHE A 36 -25.82 -2.38 13.44
N SER A 37 -25.50 -2.33 12.15
CA SER A 37 -26.44 -2.62 11.06
C SER A 37 -25.74 -3.48 10.01
N PRO A 38 -26.19 -4.72 9.76
CA PRO A 38 -25.61 -5.58 8.74
C PRO A 38 -25.61 -4.94 7.33
N VAL A 39 -26.64 -4.13 7.02
CA VAL A 39 -26.70 -3.33 5.78
C VAL A 39 -25.69 -2.19 5.81
N GLY A 40 -25.61 -1.47 6.95
CA GLY A 40 -24.60 -0.43 7.15
C GLY A 40 -23.17 -0.97 6.98
N PHE A 41 -22.89 -2.13 7.55
CA PHE A 41 -21.60 -2.82 7.44
C PHE A 41 -21.28 -3.21 5.99
N ALA A 42 -22.25 -3.75 5.23
CA ALA A 42 -22.05 -4.07 3.82
C ALA A 42 -21.75 -2.82 2.98
N VAL A 43 -22.50 -1.73 3.18
CA VAL A 43 -22.26 -0.45 2.49
C VAL A 43 -20.88 0.11 2.87
N TRP A 44 -20.53 0.09 4.15
CA TRP A 44 -19.21 0.51 4.64
C TRP A 44 -18.08 -0.28 3.98
N LEU A 45 -18.22 -1.61 3.86
CA LEU A 45 -17.20 -2.48 3.30
C LEU A 45 -16.99 -2.22 1.80
N ALA A 46 -18.08 -2.03 1.04
CA ALA A 46 -18.00 -1.64 -0.37
C ALA A 46 -17.37 -0.24 -0.55
N ALA A 47 -17.79 0.73 0.27
CA ALA A 47 -17.26 2.09 0.25
C ALA A 47 -15.76 2.13 0.60
N LEU A 48 -15.33 1.34 1.59
CA LEU A 48 -13.92 1.22 1.97
C LEU A 48 -13.10 0.67 0.79
N GLY A 49 -13.60 -0.36 0.10
CA GLY A 49 -12.95 -0.90 -1.10
C GLY A 49 -12.73 0.16 -2.17
N LEU A 50 -13.78 0.93 -2.51
CA LEU A 50 -13.68 2.03 -3.48
C LEU A 50 -12.74 3.16 -3.00
N ALA A 51 -12.78 3.50 -1.71
CA ALA A 51 -11.94 4.55 -1.14
C ALA A 51 -10.44 4.22 -1.23
N THR A 52 -10.06 2.94 -1.20
CA THR A 52 -8.65 2.52 -1.34
C THR A 52 -8.08 2.67 -2.76
N VAL A 53 -8.93 2.83 -3.78
CA VAL A 53 -8.48 2.92 -5.19
C VAL A 53 -7.61 4.16 -5.41
N TYR A 54 -8.01 5.31 -4.87
CA TYR A 54 -7.29 6.56 -5.07
C TYR A 54 -5.86 6.55 -4.47
N PRO A 55 -5.64 6.20 -3.19
CA PRO A 55 -4.27 6.12 -2.67
C PRO A 55 -3.43 5.06 -3.40
N GLN A 56 -4.01 3.92 -3.79
CA GLN A 56 -3.30 2.93 -4.59
C GLN A 56 -2.94 3.45 -5.99
N TYR A 57 -3.80 4.26 -6.63
CA TYR A 57 -3.55 4.89 -7.91
C TYR A 57 -2.34 5.84 -7.85
N LEU A 58 -2.22 6.62 -6.78
CA LEU A 58 -1.08 7.52 -6.58
C LEU A 58 0.24 6.74 -6.45
N ILE A 59 0.24 5.67 -5.64
CA ILE A 59 1.42 4.80 -5.48
C ILE A 59 1.74 4.04 -6.79
N TRP A 60 0.72 3.55 -7.50
CA TRP A 60 0.89 2.94 -8.83
C TRP A 60 1.56 3.88 -9.82
N ARG A 61 1.08 5.13 -9.89
CA ARG A 61 1.65 6.15 -10.78
C ARG A 61 3.09 6.48 -10.39
N SER A 62 3.38 6.56 -9.09
CA SER A 62 4.74 6.71 -8.57
C SER A 62 5.66 5.59 -9.09
N PHE A 63 5.31 4.33 -8.89
CA PHE A 63 6.11 3.19 -9.37
C PHE A 63 6.26 3.13 -10.89
N LYS A 64 5.26 3.58 -11.64
CA LYS A 64 5.36 3.69 -13.10
C LYS A 64 6.45 4.70 -13.53
N ILE A 65 6.55 5.84 -12.84
CA ILE A 65 7.57 6.87 -13.11
C ILE A 65 8.96 6.39 -12.67
N ILE A 66 9.06 5.77 -11.49
CA ILE A 66 10.29 5.16 -10.97
C ILE A 66 10.80 4.10 -11.94
N HIS A 67 9.94 3.16 -12.37
CA HIS A 67 10.29 2.13 -13.35
C HIS A 67 10.80 2.74 -14.67
N ARG A 68 10.16 3.81 -15.16
CA ARG A 68 10.59 4.46 -16.41
C ARG A 68 12.02 5.04 -16.30
N ASN A 69 12.42 5.48 -15.11
CA ASN A 69 13.71 6.12 -14.89
C ASN A 69 14.83 5.15 -14.51
N PHE A 70 14.56 4.15 -13.66
CA PHE A 70 15.56 3.19 -13.19
C PHE A 70 15.53 1.83 -13.92
N GLN A 71 14.42 1.50 -14.59
CA GLN A 71 14.25 0.28 -15.42
C GLN A 71 14.40 -1.07 -14.70
N HIS A 72 14.45 -1.09 -13.36
CA HIS A 72 14.41 -2.33 -12.58
C HIS A 72 13.12 -3.12 -12.80
N SER A 73 13.24 -4.45 -12.83
CA SER A 73 12.13 -5.38 -13.08
C SER A 73 11.13 -5.39 -11.91
N GLU A 74 11.63 -5.18 -10.70
CA GLU A 74 10.94 -5.12 -9.43
C GLU A 74 9.84 -4.04 -9.47
N TYR A 75 10.16 -2.86 -10.01
CA TYR A 75 9.22 -1.75 -10.13
C TYR A 75 8.14 -2.00 -11.19
N LYS A 76 8.48 -2.73 -12.25
CA LYS A 76 7.51 -3.18 -13.26
C LYS A 76 6.48 -4.12 -12.62
N TYR A 77 6.96 -5.11 -11.86
CA TYR A 77 6.08 -6.03 -11.14
C TYR A 77 5.26 -5.32 -10.06
N ALA A 78 5.85 -4.39 -9.31
CA ALA A 78 5.13 -3.60 -8.31
C ALA A 78 4.01 -2.77 -8.95
N THR A 79 4.28 -2.17 -10.11
CA THR A 79 3.28 -1.45 -10.90
C THR A 79 2.13 -2.36 -11.32
N TYR A 80 2.39 -3.55 -11.83
CA TYR A 80 1.32 -4.48 -12.19
C TYR A 80 0.53 -4.94 -10.97
N LEU A 81 1.21 -5.25 -9.88
CA LEU A 81 0.58 -5.75 -8.67
C LEU A 81 -0.32 -4.69 -8.03
N LEU A 82 0.10 -3.42 -8.00
CA LEU A 82 -0.73 -2.30 -7.57
C LEU A 82 -1.92 -2.09 -8.51
N PHE A 83 -1.73 -2.25 -9.82
CA PHE A 83 -2.83 -2.16 -10.79
C PHE A 83 -3.87 -3.25 -10.56
N PHE A 84 -3.45 -4.50 -10.39
CA PHE A 84 -4.35 -5.58 -10.02
C PHE A 84 -5.01 -5.34 -8.67
N GLY A 85 -4.29 -4.82 -7.68
CA GLY A 85 -4.83 -4.44 -6.38
C GLY A 85 -5.97 -3.43 -6.47
N MET A 86 -5.81 -2.38 -7.28
CA MET A 86 -6.83 -1.35 -7.50
C MET A 86 -8.15 -1.90 -8.05
N VAL A 87 -8.11 -3.03 -8.77
CA VAL A 87 -9.30 -3.65 -9.36
C VAL A 87 -9.82 -4.78 -8.47
N ALA A 88 -8.94 -5.64 -7.99
CA ALA A 88 -9.29 -6.81 -7.20
C ALA A 88 -9.86 -6.43 -5.82
N VAL A 89 -9.29 -5.45 -5.13
CA VAL A 89 -9.74 -5.06 -3.78
C VAL A 89 -11.20 -4.57 -3.80
N PRO A 90 -11.61 -3.61 -4.65
CA PRO A 90 -13.02 -3.21 -4.75
C PRO A 90 -13.95 -4.36 -5.12
N ILE A 91 -13.54 -5.25 -6.02
CA ILE A 91 -14.36 -6.41 -6.43
C ILE A 91 -14.56 -7.36 -5.25
N VAL A 92 -13.48 -7.72 -4.54
CA VAL A 92 -13.54 -8.62 -3.37
C VAL A 92 -14.38 -8.00 -2.26
N MET A 93 -14.19 -6.71 -1.96
CA MET A 93 -14.94 -6.02 -0.92
C MET A 93 -16.42 -5.86 -1.29
N THR A 94 -16.73 -5.50 -2.53
CA THR A 94 -18.12 -5.42 -3.00
C THR A 94 -18.77 -6.80 -3.04
N GLY A 95 -18.04 -7.84 -3.46
CA GLY A 95 -18.51 -9.22 -3.43
C GLY A 95 -18.82 -9.70 -2.01
N ALA A 96 -17.95 -9.38 -1.05
CA ALA A 96 -18.18 -9.67 0.37
C ALA A 96 -19.40 -8.92 0.91
N ALA A 97 -19.59 -7.64 0.53
CA ALA A 97 -20.77 -6.86 0.89
C ALA A 97 -22.06 -7.48 0.33
N VAL A 98 -22.09 -7.86 -0.95
CA VAL A 98 -23.22 -8.54 -1.58
C VAL A 98 -23.50 -9.89 -0.91
N TYR A 99 -22.47 -10.65 -0.57
CA TYR A 99 -22.60 -11.90 0.17
C TYR A 99 -23.25 -11.69 1.54
N ILE A 100 -22.80 -10.70 2.31
CA ILE A 100 -23.41 -10.34 3.60
C ILE A 100 -24.89 -9.98 3.43
N LEU A 101 -25.22 -9.16 2.42
CA LEU A 101 -26.61 -8.81 2.09
C LEU A 101 -27.45 -10.03 1.70
N SER A 102 -26.87 -10.98 0.97
CA SER A 102 -27.56 -12.21 0.59
C SER A 102 -27.89 -13.09 1.80
N LEU A 103 -26.98 -13.18 2.78
CA LEU A 103 -27.20 -13.91 4.03
C LEU A 103 -28.33 -13.29 4.87
N ILE A 104 -28.46 -11.96 4.87
CA ILE A 104 -29.53 -11.24 5.56
C ILE A 104 -30.87 -11.44 4.83
N ALA A 105 -30.87 -11.41 3.50
CA ALA A 105 -32.07 -11.60 2.69
C ALA A 105 -32.61 -13.03 2.78
N SER A 106 -31.74 -14.03 2.89
CA SER A 106 -32.13 -15.39 3.26
C SER A 106 -32.32 -15.48 4.78
N GLN A 107 -33.52 -15.18 5.28
CA GLN A 107 -33.82 -15.18 6.74
C GLN A 107 -33.51 -16.50 7.50
N THR A 108 -33.05 -17.55 6.83
CA THR A 108 -32.85 -18.91 7.35
C THR A 108 -31.77 -19.68 6.57
N ALA A 109 -30.58 -19.10 6.36
CA ALA A 109 -29.44 -19.96 6.02
C ALA A 109 -28.80 -20.39 7.36
N ALA A 110 -28.90 -21.68 7.67
CA ALA A 110 -28.12 -22.30 8.73
C ALA A 110 -26.68 -21.77 8.69
N PRO A 111 -26.00 -21.56 9.84
CA PRO A 111 -24.58 -21.20 9.80
C PRO A 111 -23.90 -22.14 8.80
N PRO A 112 -23.15 -21.62 7.82
CA PRO A 112 -22.49 -22.48 6.83
C PRO A 112 -21.81 -23.59 7.63
N PRO A 113 -22.09 -24.87 7.29
CA PRO A 113 -21.77 -26.01 8.15
C PRO A 113 -20.36 -25.80 8.66
N GLY A 114 -20.23 -25.71 9.99
CA GLY A 114 -19.02 -25.30 10.69
C GLY A 114 -17.83 -25.89 9.96
N GLY A 115 -17.17 -25.03 9.19
CA GLY A 115 -16.18 -25.48 8.21
C GLY A 115 -15.18 -26.34 8.94
N ASP A 116 -14.88 -27.51 8.38
CA ASP A 116 -13.94 -28.45 8.98
C ASP A 116 -12.78 -27.66 9.59
N PRO A 117 -12.55 -27.71 10.92
CA PRO A 117 -11.52 -26.90 11.56
C PRO A 117 -10.14 -27.15 10.95
N ALA A 118 -9.92 -28.34 10.37
CA ALA A 118 -8.72 -28.62 9.57
C ALA A 118 -8.68 -27.81 8.27
N LEU A 119 -9.79 -27.66 7.55
CA LEU A 119 -9.90 -26.82 6.36
C LEU A 119 -9.73 -25.34 6.70
N GLN A 120 -10.32 -24.86 7.80
CA GLN A 120 -10.15 -23.48 8.24
C GLN A 120 -8.69 -23.18 8.63
N LEU A 121 -8.04 -24.11 9.35
CA LEU A 121 -6.62 -24.00 9.69
C LEU A 121 -5.74 -24.02 8.43
N LEU A 122 -6.03 -24.89 7.47
CA LEU A 122 -5.32 -24.95 6.19
C LEU A 122 -5.44 -23.64 5.42
N LEU A 123 -6.66 -23.09 5.28
CA LEU A 123 -6.89 -21.82 4.58
C LEU A 123 -6.18 -20.66 5.29
N THR A 124 -6.20 -20.63 6.62
CA THR A 124 -5.49 -19.62 7.42
C THR A 124 -3.98 -19.72 7.21
N PHE A 125 -3.43 -20.93 7.22
CA PHE A 125 -2.00 -21.17 7.01
C PHE A 125 -1.57 -20.81 5.58
N VAL A 126 -2.34 -21.20 4.57
CA VAL A 126 -2.07 -20.84 3.17
C VAL A 126 -2.15 -19.32 2.98
N GLY A 127 -3.16 -18.67 3.57
CA GLY A 127 -3.29 -17.21 3.53
C GLY A 127 -2.09 -16.51 4.18
N TRP A 128 -1.63 -17.00 5.32
CA TRP A 128 -0.42 -16.50 5.98
C TRP A 128 0.83 -16.66 5.11
N LEU A 129 1.03 -17.83 4.50
CA LEU A 129 2.17 -18.10 3.63
C LEU A 129 2.16 -17.23 2.38
N LEU A 130 0.99 -17.04 1.76
CA LEU A 130 0.82 -16.08 0.66
C LEU A 130 1.14 -14.65 1.10
N GLY A 131 0.71 -14.25 2.29
CA GLY A 131 1.05 -12.96 2.89
C GLY A 131 2.55 -12.76 3.09
N LEU A 132 3.27 -13.80 3.52
CA LEU A 132 4.73 -13.77 3.62
C LEU A 132 5.42 -13.65 2.27
N VAL A 133 5.02 -14.45 1.28
CA VAL A 133 5.58 -14.37 -0.08
C VAL A 133 5.37 -12.97 -0.65
N TYR A 134 4.18 -12.41 -0.45
CA TYR A 134 3.86 -11.04 -0.83
C TYR A 134 4.76 -10.01 -0.12
N ALA A 135 4.99 -10.17 1.18
CA ALA A 135 5.87 -9.28 1.94
C ALA A 135 7.34 -9.37 1.51
N VAL A 136 7.83 -10.57 1.17
CA VAL A 136 9.19 -10.77 0.64
C VAL A 136 9.36 -10.12 -0.73
N PHE A 137 8.34 -10.19 -1.59
CA PHE A 137 8.35 -9.44 -2.84
C PHE A 137 8.49 -7.93 -2.59
N TRP A 138 7.68 -7.38 -1.70
CA TRP A 138 7.75 -5.96 -1.35
C TRP A 138 9.05 -5.58 -0.67
N TYR A 139 9.63 -6.46 0.16
CA TYR A 139 10.97 -6.26 0.71
C TYR A 139 11.99 -5.97 -0.40
N LYS A 140 12.01 -6.78 -1.46
CA LYS A 140 12.91 -6.56 -2.60
C LYS A 140 12.65 -5.22 -3.29
N VAL A 141 11.39 -4.84 -3.47
CA VAL A 141 11.02 -3.55 -4.08
C VAL A 141 11.51 -2.38 -3.23
N TRP A 142 11.34 -2.45 -1.90
CA TRP A 142 11.77 -1.38 -0.99
C TRP A 142 13.29 -1.32 -0.85
N SER A 143 13.99 -2.46 -0.81
CA SER A 143 15.46 -2.49 -0.84
C SER A 143 16.02 -1.93 -2.14
N ALA A 144 15.41 -2.23 -3.29
CA ALA A 144 15.80 -1.59 -4.55
C ALA A 144 15.62 -0.06 -4.48
N LEU A 145 14.52 0.42 -3.88
CA LEU A 145 14.32 1.86 -3.68
C LEU A 145 15.35 2.50 -2.75
N GLU A 146 15.80 1.79 -1.71
CA GLU A 146 16.92 2.24 -0.88
C GLU A 146 18.19 2.43 -1.71
N GLU A 147 18.56 1.42 -2.52
CA GLU A 147 19.74 1.46 -3.37
C GLU A 147 19.67 2.60 -4.40
N ASP A 148 18.53 2.78 -5.05
CA ASP A 148 18.33 3.76 -6.12
C ASP A 148 18.19 5.21 -5.61
N SER A 149 17.59 5.40 -4.43
CA SER A 149 17.39 6.73 -3.83
C SER A 149 18.51 7.16 -2.89
N GLY A 150 19.28 6.22 -2.36
CA GLY A 150 20.24 6.44 -1.28
C GLY A 150 19.60 6.68 0.10
N GLU A 151 18.28 6.49 0.25
CA GLU A 151 17.56 6.75 1.50
C GLU A 151 17.32 5.47 2.32
N SER A 152 18.11 5.31 3.39
CA SER A 152 18.10 4.12 4.26
C SER A 152 16.79 3.86 5.01
N LEU A 153 15.88 4.85 5.07
CA LEU A 153 14.55 4.62 5.67
C LEU A 153 13.72 3.59 4.89
N PHE A 154 13.98 3.39 3.59
CA PHE A 154 13.33 2.33 2.81
C PHE A 154 13.71 0.92 3.31
N ALA A 155 14.90 0.72 3.89
CA ALA A 155 15.25 -0.53 4.58
C ALA A 155 14.29 -0.82 5.74
N GLY A 156 13.98 0.23 6.53
CA GLY A 156 13.04 0.16 7.64
C GLY A 156 11.64 -0.22 7.16
N VAL A 157 11.18 0.40 6.07
CA VAL A 157 9.89 0.05 5.41
C VAL A 157 9.88 -1.43 5.01
N ALA A 158 10.96 -1.91 4.38
CA ALA A 158 11.10 -3.30 3.93
C ALA A 158 10.95 -4.29 5.10
N TRP A 159 11.72 -4.08 6.17
CA TRP A 159 11.71 -4.96 7.34
C TRP A 159 10.39 -4.93 8.11
N VAL A 160 9.80 -3.74 8.30
CA VAL A 160 8.52 -3.63 9.00
C VAL A 160 7.40 -4.32 8.22
N GLY A 161 7.43 -4.28 6.89
CA GLY A 161 6.48 -5.03 6.05
C GLY A 161 6.57 -6.55 6.26
N VAL A 162 7.79 -7.11 6.27
CA VAL A 162 8.03 -8.53 6.52
C VAL A 162 7.61 -8.94 7.93
N LEU A 163 7.99 -8.14 8.94
CA LEU A 163 7.63 -8.39 10.33
C LEU A 163 6.11 -8.33 10.53
N SER A 164 5.42 -7.37 9.90
CA SER A 164 3.96 -7.26 9.98
C SER A 164 3.25 -8.48 9.39
N ALA A 165 3.74 -9.00 8.25
CA ALA A 165 3.20 -10.21 7.64
C ALA A 165 3.49 -11.46 8.49
N PHE A 166 4.71 -11.60 9.00
CA PHE A 166 5.09 -12.71 9.87
C PHE A 166 4.25 -12.76 11.14
N LEU A 167 4.03 -11.61 11.77
CA LEU A 167 3.27 -11.45 13.00
C LEU A 167 1.75 -11.25 12.78
N SER A 168 1.24 -11.52 11.57
CA SER A 168 -0.19 -11.35 11.25
C SER A 168 -1.13 -12.23 12.08
N PHE A 169 -0.62 -13.29 12.72
CA PHE A 169 -1.35 -14.06 13.74
C PHE A 169 -1.75 -13.24 14.98
N TRP A 170 -1.08 -12.12 15.22
CA TRP A 170 -1.35 -11.20 16.33
C TRP A 170 -1.88 -9.87 15.75
N PRO A 171 -3.20 -9.72 15.57
CA PRO A 171 -3.77 -8.59 14.84
C PRO A 171 -3.38 -7.23 15.41
N LEU A 172 -3.27 -7.12 16.74
CA LEU A 172 -2.85 -5.87 17.40
C LEU A 172 -1.42 -5.48 17.02
N VAL A 173 -0.49 -6.43 17.07
CA VAL A 173 0.93 -6.19 16.78
C VAL A 173 1.11 -5.90 15.29
N SER A 174 0.50 -6.71 14.42
CA SER A 174 0.52 -6.49 12.97
C SER A 174 -0.10 -5.13 12.59
N GLY A 175 -1.19 -4.73 13.26
CA GLY A 175 -1.83 -3.42 13.08
C GLY A 175 -0.92 -2.25 13.47
N ILE A 176 -0.26 -2.32 14.64
CA ILE A 176 0.73 -1.31 15.07
C ILE A 176 1.88 -1.23 14.06
N LEU A 177 2.40 -2.37 13.61
CA LEU A 177 3.46 -2.41 12.59
C LEU A 177 2.98 -1.83 11.26
N GLY A 178 1.71 -2.01 10.89
CA GLY A 178 1.11 -1.35 9.72
C GLY A 178 1.11 0.16 9.83
N ILE A 179 0.83 0.72 11.01
CA ILE A 179 0.94 2.17 11.25
C ILE A 179 2.39 2.64 11.15
N VAL A 180 3.32 1.91 11.79
CA VAL A 180 4.77 2.20 11.72
C VAL A 180 5.26 2.17 10.27
N PHE A 181 4.82 1.19 9.48
CA PHE A 181 5.13 1.08 8.06
C PHE A 181 4.72 2.35 7.29
N LEU A 182 3.48 2.82 7.47
CA LEU A 182 2.99 4.02 6.79
C LEU A 182 3.79 5.27 7.19
N ILE A 183 4.13 5.40 8.48
CA ILE A 183 4.94 6.50 8.98
C ILE A 183 6.34 6.49 8.35
N LEU A 184 7.00 5.33 8.35
CA LEU A 184 8.33 5.19 7.74
C LEU A 184 8.29 5.47 6.24
N LEU A 185 7.28 4.96 5.54
CA LEU A 185 7.13 5.17 4.10
C LEU A 185 6.90 6.64 3.75
N TYR A 186 6.12 7.37 4.56
CA TYR A 186 5.95 8.81 4.42
C TYR A 186 7.30 9.54 4.55
N PHE A 187 8.05 9.27 5.61
CA PHE A 187 9.33 9.95 5.84
C PHE A 187 10.41 9.55 4.83
N ALA A 188 10.45 8.29 4.40
CA ALA A 188 11.36 7.81 3.35
C ALA A 188 11.09 8.55 2.03
N SER A 189 9.81 8.65 1.65
CA SER A 189 9.39 9.33 0.42
C SER A 189 9.72 10.83 0.47
N ASP A 190 9.41 11.51 1.58
CA ASP A 190 9.69 12.95 1.75
C ASP A 190 11.19 13.28 1.72
N ARG A 191 12.04 12.42 2.28
CA ARG A 191 13.50 12.61 2.23
C ARG A 191 14.04 12.38 0.81
N ALA A 192 13.59 11.33 0.13
CA ALA A 192 14.00 11.05 -1.24
C ALA A 192 13.62 12.19 -2.20
N GLU A 193 12.39 12.71 -2.09
CA GLU A 193 11.91 13.89 -2.81
C GLU A 193 12.85 15.09 -2.60
N LYS A 194 13.06 15.50 -1.33
CA LYS A 194 13.92 16.65 -0.99
C LYS A 194 15.39 16.45 -1.36
N SER A 195 15.88 15.22 -1.38
CA SER A 195 17.25 14.90 -1.82
C SER A 195 17.40 15.16 -3.32
N LEU A 196 16.45 14.68 -4.12
CA LEU A 196 16.46 14.85 -5.57
C LEU A 196 16.24 16.30 -6.00
N GLU A 197 15.35 17.04 -5.33
CA GLU A 197 15.13 18.46 -5.60
C GLU A 197 16.40 19.30 -5.33
N ARG A 198 17.09 19.05 -4.21
CA ARG A 198 18.35 19.75 -3.89
C ARG A 198 19.42 19.50 -4.94
N LEU A 199 19.55 18.25 -5.38
CA LEU A 199 20.49 17.86 -6.44
C LEU A 199 20.14 18.45 -7.81
N TYR A 200 18.87 18.77 -8.06
CA TYR A 200 18.44 19.46 -9.28
C TYR A 200 18.83 20.95 -9.23
N LEU A 201 18.49 21.63 -8.13
CA LEU A 201 18.79 23.06 -7.95
C LEU A 201 20.29 23.35 -7.91
N SER A 202 21.09 22.47 -7.30
CA SER A 202 22.55 22.63 -7.27
C SER A 202 23.17 22.58 -8.68
N ASN A 203 22.64 21.71 -9.55
CA ASN A 203 23.12 21.57 -10.92
C ASN A 203 22.77 22.77 -11.79
N GLN A 204 21.58 23.36 -11.61
CA GLN A 204 21.20 24.58 -12.32
C GLN A 204 22.09 25.76 -11.91
N CYS A 205 22.30 25.97 -10.60
CA CYS A 205 23.17 27.03 -10.09
C CYS A 205 24.63 26.89 -10.59
N GLY A 206 25.13 25.66 -10.70
CA GLY A 206 26.46 25.38 -11.26
C GLY A 206 26.55 25.70 -12.76
N ALA A 207 25.51 25.36 -13.53
CA ALA A 207 25.43 25.65 -14.96
C ALA A 207 25.37 27.16 -15.25
N ASP A 208 24.57 27.90 -14.49
CA ASP A 208 24.42 29.35 -14.64
C ASP A 208 25.74 30.08 -14.35
N LYS A 209 26.49 29.64 -13.33
CA LYS A 209 27.82 30.18 -13.03
C LYS A 209 28.84 29.89 -14.13
N ALA A 210 28.82 28.69 -14.70
CA ALA A 210 29.69 28.32 -15.81
C ALA A 210 29.41 29.15 -17.07
N GLN A 211 28.13 29.41 -17.37
CA GLN A 211 27.73 30.27 -18.49
C GLN A 211 28.08 31.75 -18.27
N ALA A 212 27.97 32.27 -17.05
CA ALA A 212 28.33 33.64 -16.72
C ALA A 212 29.86 33.92 -16.77
N THR A 213 30.70 32.88 -16.88
CA THR A 213 32.17 33.00 -16.92
C THR A 213 32.73 32.92 -18.35
N GLN A 214 31.88 32.61 -19.34
CA GLN A 214 32.22 32.60 -20.77
C GLN A 214 31.83 33.92 -21.44
#